data_AF-A0A4Q3FV86-F1
#
_entry.id   AF-A0A4Q3FV86-F1
#
_cell.length_a   1.000
_cell.length_b   1.000
_cell.length_c   1.000
_cell.angle_alpha   90.00
_cell.angle_beta   90.00
_cell.angle_gamma   90.00
#
_symmetry.space_group_name_H-M   'P 1'
#
loop_
_entity.id
_entity.type
_entity.pdbx_description
1 polymer ?
#
loop_
_entity_poly.entity_id
_entity_poly.type
_entity_poly.pdbx_seq_one_letter_code
_entity_poly.pdbx_strand_id
1 'polypeptide(L)'
;MSAPASSLSDVEFTTQVDEPVDYDETADVANKAFAQPGKFSSSTIQWLYEKCFSLGATVISLRANGDKVGQFVIIRQKIAHGGRIIDAAQLVDLFVLPQFRSRRSLTALY
;
A
#
# COMPACT_ATOMS: atom_id res chain seq x y z
N MET A 1 17.18 -31.23 9.31
CA MET A 1 15.87 -31.40 8.65
C MET A 1 15.35 -30.00 8.35
N SER A 2 15.33 -29.59 7.08
CA SER A 2 14.79 -28.29 6.67
C SER A 2 13.29 -28.45 6.39
N ALA A 3 12.47 -27.57 6.93
CA ALA A 3 11.03 -27.52 6.64
C ALA A 3 10.81 -27.29 5.13
N PRO A 4 9.76 -27.87 4.53
CA PRO A 4 9.46 -27.63 3.13
C PRO A 4 9.12 -26.14 2.94
N ALA A 5 9.65 -25.53 1.88
CA ALA A 5 9.23 -24.20 1.46
C ALA A 5 7.74 -24.29 1.10
N SER A 6 6.88 -23.68 1.93
CA SER A 6 5.44 -23.55 1.64
C SER A 6 5.29 -22.93 0.25
N SER A 7 4.58 -23.62 -0.64
CA SER A 7 4.22 -23.06 -1.93
C SER A 7 3.26 -21.90 -1.72
N LEU A 8 3.49 -20.79 -2.43
CA LEU A 8 2.62 -19.60 -2.42
C LEU A 8 1.13 -19.90 -2.78
N SER A 9 0.82 -21.14 -3.21
CA SER A 9 -0.54 -21.63 -3.43
C SER A 9 -1.42 -21.59 -2.19
N ASP A 10 -0.81 -21.77 -1.02
CA ASP A 10 -1.53 -21.97 0.25
C ASP A 10 -1.65 -20.66 1.04
N VAL A 11 -1.01 -19.59 0.55
CA VAL A 11 -1.08 -18.26 1.17
C VAL A 11 -2.47 -17.68 0.93
N GLU A 12 -3.19 -17.44 2.02
CA GLU A 12 -4.42 -16.67 2.01
C GLU A 12 -4.07 -15.18 1.95
N PHE A 13 -4.63 -14.50 0.95
CA PHE A 13 -4.53 -13.07 0.80
C PHE A 13 -5.85 -12.42 1.21
N THR A 14 -5.77 -11.43 2.09
CA THR A 14 -6.91 -10.60 2.48
C THR A 14 -6.60 -9.14 2.23
N THR A 15 -7.64 -8.33 2.06
CA THR A 15 -7.51 -6.88 2.00
C THR A 15 -8.31 -6.22 3.10
N GLN A 16 -7.80 -5.08 3.56
CA GLN A 16 -8.46 -4.28 4.57
C GLN A 16 -8.15 -2.80 4.37
N VAL A 17 -9.08 -1.96 4.82
CA VAL A 17 -8.83 -0.54 5.02
C VAL A 17 -8.03 -0.40 6.33
N ASP A 18 -6.89 0.29 6.30
CA ASP A 18 -6.11 0.55 7.51
C ASP A 18 -6.64 1.81 8.21
N GLU A 19 -7.33 1.65 9.34
CA GLU A 19 -7.84 2.73 10.19
C GLU A 19 -7.67 2.37 11.68
N PRO A 20 -6.69 2.94 12.42
CA PRO A 20 -5.67 3.90 11.96
C PRO A 20 -4.57 3.24 11.11
N VAL A 21 -3.84 4.06 10.34
CA VAL A 21 -2.69 3.60 9.54
C VAL A 21 -1.47 3.42 10.44
N ASP A 22 -0.85 2.24 10.39
CA ASP A 22 0.48 2.01 10.95
C ASP A 22 1.54 2.48 9.95
N TYR A 23 2.10 3.67 10.19
CA TYR A 23 3.09 4.29 9.31
C TYR A 23 4.49 3.66 9.41
N ASP A 24 4.80 3.00 10.54
CA ASP A 24 6.07 2.28 10.70
C ASP A 24 6.02 0.98 9.90
N GLU A 25 4.94 0.20 10.00
CA GLU A 25 4.69 -0.99 9.16
C GLU A 25 4.68 -0.59 7.68
N THR A 26 3.98 0.49 7.33
CA THR A 26 3.88 0.96 5.94
C THR A 26 5.24 1.34 5.35
N ALA A 27 6.05 2.09 6.10
CA ALA A 27 7.39 2.49 5.65
C ALA A 27 8.31 1.27 5.49
N ASP A 28 8.31 0.34 6.44
CA ASP A 28 9.12 -0.87 6.39
C ASP A 28 8.78 -1.74 5.16
N VAL A 29 7.49 -2.00 4.92
CA VAL A 29 7.05 -2.79 3.76
C VAL A 29 7.37 -2.07 2.45
N ALA A 30 7.21 -0.75 2.37
CA ALA A 30 7.58 0.02 1.17
C ALA A 30 9.09 -0.06 0.88
N ASN A 31 9.94 0.14 1.89
CA ASN A 31 11.40 0.01 1.73
C ASN A 31 11.78 -1.38 1.20
N LYS A 32 11.14 -2.45 1.71
CA LYS A 32 11.33 -3.83 1.25
C LYS A 32 10.81 -4.05 -0.17
N ALA A 33 9.62 -3.54 -0.51
CA ALA A 33 8.98 -3.75 -1.81
C ALA A 33 9.74 -3.08 -2.97
N PHE A 34 10.31 -1.90 -2.71
CA PHE A 34 11.07 -1.11 -3.68
C PHE A 34 12.57 -1.36 -3.63
N ALA A 35 13.06 -2.20 -2.71
CA ALA A 35 14.49 -2.44 -2.48
C ALA A 35 15.29 -1.13 -2.28
N GLN A 36 14.73 -0.18 -1.52
CA GLN A 36 15.34 1.11 -1.22
C GLN A 36 15.34 1.35 0.30
N PRO A 37 16.22 0.68 1.07
CA PRO A 37 16.26 0.82 2.52
C PRO A 37 16.42 2.27 2.97
N GLY A 38 15.58 2.72 3.91
CA GLY A 38 15.63 4.07 4.47
C GLY A 38 15.13 5.19 3.55
N LYS A 39 14.65 4.88 2.34
CA LYS A 39 14.07 5.89 1.45
C LYS A 39 12.70 6.35 1.94
N PHE A 40 11.93 5.42 2.46
CA PHE A 40 10.60 5.66 2.98
C PHE A 40 10.66 5.78 4.50
N SER A 41 10.20 6.90 5.04
CA SER A 41 10.09 7.12 6.48
C SER A 41 8.62 7.24 6.88
N SER A 42 8.30 6.76 8.08
CA SER A 42 6.97 6.88 8.70
C SER A 42 6.47 8.33 8.65
N SER A 43 7.30 9.29 9.04
CA SER A 43 6.97 10.72 9.01
C SER A 43 6.66 11.28 7.61
N THR A 44 7.41 10.87 6.59
CA THR A 44 7.19 11.31 5.21
C THR A 44 5.88 10.76 4.66
N ILE A 45 5.59 9.49 4.93
CA ILE A 45 4.36 8.83 4.50
C ILE A 45 3.15 9.43 5.21
N GLN A 46 3.24 9.64 6.54
CA GLN A 46 2.19 10.29 7.30
C GLN A 46 1.90 11.70 6.76
N TRP A 47 2.94 12.49 6.49
CA TRP A 47 2.78 13.81 5.90
C TRP A 47 2.06 13.73 4.54
N LEU A 48 2.43 12.77 3.68
CA LEU A 48 1.79 12.59 2.38
C LEU A 48 0.30 12.26 2.52
N TYR A 49 -0.06 11.33 3.41
CA TYR A 49 -1.42 10.80 3.52
C TYR A 49 -2.36 11.72 4.31
N GLU A 50 -1.84 12.48 5.28
CA GLU A 50 -2.67 13.31 6.16
C GLU A 50 -2.60 14.81 5.87
N LYS A 51 -1.50 15.31 5.30
CA LYS A 51 -1.21 16.75 5.24
C LYS A 51 -1.02 17.28 3.82
N CYS A 52 -0.44 16.49 2.92
CA CYS A 52 -0.12 16.94 1.57
C CYS A 52 -1.38 17.22 0.74
N PHE A 53 -2.46 16.48 0.97
CA PHE A 53 -3.72 16.63 0.24
C PHE A 53 -4.88 16.93 1.19
N SER A 54 -5.71 17.90 0.83
CA SER A 54 -6.72 18.49 1.72
C SER A 54 -7.93 17.59 1.99
N LEU A 55 -8.12 16.50 1.23
CA LEU A 55 -9.27 15.60 1.36
C LEU A 55 -8.90 14.22 1.93
N GLY A 56 -7.65 14.07 2.41
CA GLY A 56 -7.13 12.86 3.05
C GLY A 56 -6.87 11.69 2.09
N ALA A 57 -6.42 10.59 2.67
CA ALA A 57 -6.08 9.36 1.98
C ALA A 57 -6.77 8.14 2.61
N THR A 58 -7.05 7.13 1.79
CA THR A 58 -7.51 5.81 2.23
C THR A 58 -6.44 4.79 1.87
N VAL A 59 -5.86 4.13 2.86
CA VAL A 59 -4.83 3.10 2.69
C VAL A 59 -5.51 1.73 2.69
N ILE A 60 -5.31 0.96 1.61
CA ILE A 60 -5.80 -0.42 1.49
C ILE A 60 -4.60 -1.36 1.51
N SER A 61 -4.52 -2.18 2.55
CA SER A 61 -3.43 -3.15 2.72
C SER A 61 -3.80 -4.50 2.15
N LEU A 62 -2.82 -5.14 1.50
CA LEU A 62 -2.81 -6.57 1.22
C LEU A 62 -2.11 -7.28 2.38
N ARG A 63 -2.78 -8.25 3.00
CA ARG A 63 -2.21 -9.08 4.07
C ARG A 63 -2.03 -10.52 3.60
N ALA A 64 -0.94 -11.14 4.03
CA ALA A 64 -0.69 -12.58 3.88
C ALA A 64 -0.43 -13.17 5.26
N ASN A 65 -1.26 -14.11 5.70
CA ASN A 65 -1.19 -14.69 7.04
C ASN A 65 -1.17 -13.64 8.19
N GLY A 66 -1.82 -12.48 7.99
CA GLY A 66 -1.88 -11.38 8.95
C GLY A 66 -0.83 -10.27 8.73
N ASP A 67 0.28 -10.57 8.06
CA ASP A 67 1.34 -9.59 7.82
C ASP A 67 1.03 -8.72 6.60
N LYS A 68 1.28 -7.41 6.69
CA LYS A 68 1.17 -6.51 5.52
C LYS A 68 2.25 -6.84 4.50
N VAL A 69 1.83 -7.17 3.28
CA VAL A 69 2.73 -7.56 2.18
C VAL A 69 2.59 -6.68 0.95
N GLY A 70 1.69 -5.72 0.97
CA GLY A 70 1.46 -4.78 -0.12
C GLY A 70 0.37 -3.78 0.25
N GLN A 71 0.16 -2.79 -0.62
CA GLN A 71 -0.93 -1.85 -0.48
C GLN A 71 -1.23 -1.14 -1.80
N PHE A 72 -2.30 -0.36 -1.81
CA PHE A 72 -2.44 0.85 -2.60
C PHE A 72 -3.10 1.94 -1.75
N VAL A 73 -2.97 3.19 -2.19
CA VAL A 73 -3.54 4.34 -1.49
C VAL A 73 -4.38 5.16 -2.44
N ILE A 74 -5.58 5.54 -2.00
CA ILE A 74 -6.45 6.47 -2.72
C ILE A 74 -6.32 7.84 -2.06
N ILE A 75 -5.75 8.80 -2.78
CA ILE A 75 -5.66 10.20 -2.37
C ILE A 75 -6.78 10.98 -3.02
N ARG A 76 -7.62 11.63 -2.22
CA ARG A 76 -8.67 12.53 -2.72
C ARG A 76 -8.09 13.94 -2.89
N GLN A 77 -8.35 14.56 -4.03
CA GLN A 77 -7.86 15.90 -4.34
C GLN A 77 -8.77 16.65 -5.31
N LYS A 78 -8.59 17.97 -5.37
CA LYS A 78 -9.17 18.84 -6.40
C LYS A 78 -8.10 19.15 -7.44
N ILE A 79 -8.39 18.93 -8.72
CA ILE A 79 -7.46 19.22 -9.83
C ILE A 79 -8.05 20.25 -10.79
N ALA A 80 -7.20 21.07 -11.37
CA ALA A 80 -7.57 21.99 -12.44
C ALA A 80 -7.49 21.27 -13.80
N HIS A 81 -8.62 21.17 -14.50
CA HIS A 81 -8.71 20.58 -15.83
C HIS A 81 -9.55 21.51 -16.71
N GLY A 82 -8.97 22.03 -17.80
CA GLY A 82 -9.71 22.86 -18.76
C GLY A 82 -10.36 24.10 -18.14
N GLY A 83 -9.66 24.76 -17.21
CA GLY A 83 -10.17 25.96 -16.51
C GLY A 83 -11.22 25.68 -15.43
N ARG A 84 -11.53 24.41 -15.14
CA ARG A 84 -12.46 24.00 -14.08
C ARG A 84 -11.72 23.25 -12.97
N ILE A 85 -12.20 23.40 -11.75
CA ILE A 85 -11.78 22.55 -10.62
C ILE A 85 -12.72 21.35 -10.56
N ILE A 86 -12.16 20.14 -10.60
CA ILE A 86 -12.90 18.88 -10.49
C ILE A 86 -12.39 18.07 -9.30
N ASP A 87 -13.30 17.31 -8.67
CA ASP A 87 -12.92 16.33 -7.67
C ASP A 87 -12.33 15.09 -8.36
N ALA A 88 -11.19 14.63 -7.86
CA ALA A 88 -10.45 13.51 -8.41
C ALA A 88 -9.90 12.62 -7.29
N ALA A 89 -9.64 11.36 -7.65
CA ALA A 89 -8.94 10.40 -6.82
C ALA A 89 -7.68 9.96 -7.55
N GLN A 90 -6.54 9.99 -6.87
CA GLN A 90 -5.28 9.47 -7.37
C GLN A 90 -4.93 8.18 -6.64
N LEU A 91 -4.71 7.13 -7.42
CA LEU A 91 -4.15 5.88 -6.92
C LEU A 91 -2.63 6.02 -6.85
N VAL A 92 -2.05 5.86 -5.66
CA VAL A 92 -0.60 5.89 -5.45
C VAL A 92 -0.15 4.68 -4.64
N ASP A 93 1.17 4.51 -4.55
CA ASP A 93 1.83 3.51 -3.69
C ASP A 93 1.30 2.08 -3.87
N LEU A 94 0.95 1.72 -5.11
CA LEU A 94 0.58 0.36 -5.46
C LEU A 94 1.85 -0.51 -5.47
N PHE A 95 2.00 -1.35 -4.46
CA PHE A 95 3.10 -2.30 -4.40
C PHE A 95 2.70 -3.61 -3.72
N VAL A 96 3.43 -4.67 -4.05
CA VAL A 96 3.43 -5.95 -3.35
C VAL A 96 4.88 -6.40 -3.21
N LEU A 97 5.25 -6.91 -2.04
CA LEU A 97 6.56 -7.49 -1.75
C LEU A 97 6.93 -8.56 -2.78
N PRO A 98 8.18 -8.61 -3.28
CA PRO A 98 8.58 -9.47 -4.40
C PRO A 98 8.15 -10.93 -4.29
N GLN A 99 8.28 -11.52 -3.11
CA GLN A 99 7.96 -12.93 -2.85
C GLN A 99 6.45 -13.23 -2.83
N PHE A 100 5.59 -12.22 -2.74
CA PHE A 100 4.13 -12.37 -2.75
C PHE A 100 3.49 -11.94 -4.08
N ARG A 101 4.29 -11.50 -5.06
CA ARG A 101 3.78 -11.04 -6.36
C ARG A 101 3.17 -12.19 -7.15
N SER A 102 1.87 -12.10 -7.38
CA SER A 102 1.13 -13.03 -8.23
C SER A 102 -0.10 -12.34 -8.82
N ARG A 103 -0.73 -12.96 -9.82
CA ARG A 103 -2.04 -12.49 -10.29
C ARG A 103 -3.07 -12.49 -9.16
N ARG A 104 -3.05 -13.52 -8.30
CA ARG A 104 -3.96 -13.66 -7.15
C ARG A 104 -3.80 -12.51 -6.15
N SER A 105 -2.57 -12.13 -5.81
CA SER A 105 -2.31 -11.03 -4.88
C SER A 105 -2.76 -9.69 -5.46
N LEU A 106 -2.54 -9.45 -6.76
CA LEU A 106 -2.98 -8.22 -7.42
C LEU A 106 -4.52 -8.15 -7.53
N THR A 107 -5.20 -9.26 -7.83
CA THR A 107 -6.67 -9.31 -7.87
C THR A 107 -7.30 -9.22 -6.48
N ALA A 108 -6.63 -9.69 -5.43
CA ALA A 108 -7.11 -9.44 -4.07
C ALA A 108 -7.03 -7.95 -3.73
N LEU A 109 -6.01 -7.26 -4.25
CA LEU A 109 -5.71 -5.86 -4.01
C LEU A 109 -6.50 -4.87 -4.89
N TYR A 110 -7.18 -5.30 -5.95
CA TYR A 110 -7.83 -4.42 -6.94
C TYR A 110 -9.22 -4.94 -7.31
#